data_AF-A0A9D7RRP9-F1
#
_entry.id   AF-A0A9D7RRP9-F1
#
_cell.length_a   1.000
_cell.length_b   1.000
_cell.length_c   1.000
_cell.angle_alpha   90.00
_cell.angle_beta   90.00
_cell.angle_gamma   90.00
#
_symmetry.space_group_name_H-M   'P 1'
#
loop_
_entity.id
_entity.type
_entity.pdbx_description
1 polymer ?
#
loop_
_entity_poly.entity_id
_entity_poly.type
_entity_poly.pdbx_seq_one_letter_code
_entity_poly.pdbx_strand_id
1 'polypeptide(L)'
;MAKGKTIRVYPDGGVWVVKKDSAVKASAIRDTKAEALDEAKKIARNQGLSVIIHGSDGRIQRTVRPGDHGTDDCFITTACVQYHGLTDDCKELTLLRAYRDNHLASTPTGLELINEYYERAPLLVQQLNQRVDRKTLYDELFERIRAACKLIECGHPERATVEYKNAVVWLHSLVG
;
A
#
# COMPACT_ATOMS: atom_id res chain seq x y z
N MET A 1 -22.27 -15.31 -17.26
CA MET A 1 -22.32 -14.46 -16.05
C MET A 1 -21.45 -15.11 -14.98
N ALA A 2 -20.27 -14.56 -14.68
CA ALA A 2 -19.33 -15.18 -13.74
C ALA A 2 -19.83 -14.99 -12.29
N LYS A 3 -20.32 -16.07 -11.67
CA LYS A 3 -20.74 -16.09 -10.26
C LYS A 3 -19.52 -15.93 -9.34
N GLY A 4 -19.61 -14.99 -8.40
CA GLY A 4 -18.97 -15.09 -7.07
C GLY A 4 -17.44 -15.15 -7.01
N LYS A 5 -16.74 -14.11 -7.49
CA LYS A 5 -15.29 -13.93 -7.21
C LYS A 5 -15.04 -12.80 -6.20
N THR A 6 -15.78 -12.77 -5.10
CA THR A 6 -15.73 -11.67 -4.12
C THR A 6 -15.67 -12.20 -2.69
N ILE A 7 -14.80 -11.59 -1.88
CA ILE A 7 -14.74 -11.73 -0.43
C ILE A 7 -15.01 -10.36 0.19
N ARG A 8 -15.87 -10.30 1.20
CA ARG A 8 -16.28 -9.07 1.87
C ARG A 8 -15.63 -8.98 3.25
N VAL A 9 -15.23 -7.77 3.63
CA VAL A 9 -14.77 -7.41 4.96
C VAL A 9 -15.71 -6.35 5.50
N TYR A 10 -16.49 -6.68 6.53
CA TYR A 10 -17.51 -5.77 7.07
C TYR A 10 -17.63 -5.86 8.60
N PRO A 11 -18.02 -4.76 9.27
CA PRO A 11 -18.27 -4.78 10.70
C PRO A 11 -19.61 -5.47 11.00
N ASP A 12 -19.65 -6.28 12.06
CA ASP A 12 -20.86 -6.89 12.59
C ASP A 12 -20.72 -7.03 14.11
N GLY A 13 -21.63 -6.47 14.90
CA GLY A 13 -21.62 -6.61 16.36
C GLY A 13 -20.33 -6.19 17.07
N GLY A 14 -19.56 -5.25 16.51
CA GLY A 14 -18.29 -4.77 17.08
C GLY A 14 -17.04 -5.56 16.64
N VAL A 15 -17.20 -6.61 15.84
CA VAL A 15 -16.09 -7.37 15.22
C VAL A 15 -16.07 -7.16 13.71
N TRP A 16 -14.96 -7.55 13.08
CA TRP A 16 -14.78 -7.50 11.63
C TRP A 16 -14.86 -8.90 11.03
N VAL A 17 -15.83 -9.07 10.13
CA VAL A 17 -16.17 -10.34 9.50
C VAL A 17 -15.60 -10.41 8.09
N VAL A 18 -14.90 -11.49 7.79
CA VAL A 18 -14.37 -11.82 6.47
C VAL A 18 -15.22 -12.94 5.88
N LYS A 19 -15.97 -12.69 4.81
CA LYS A 19 -16.89 -13.69 4.24
C LYS A 19 -16.88 -13.70 2.72
N LYS A 20 -16.75 -14.89 2.13
CA LYS A 20 -16.93 -15.07 0.68
C LYS A 20 -18.40 -15.02 0.32
N ASP A 21 -18.73 -14.40 -0.81
CA ASP A 21 -20.14 -14.28 -1.25
C ASP A 21 -20.78 -15.64 -1.56
N SER A 22 -19.97 -16.64 -1.91
CA SER A 22 -20.41 -18.03 -2.13
C SER A 22 -20.46 -18.88 -0.86
N ALA A 23 -20.07 -18.34 0.31
CA ALA A 23 -19.96 -19.11 1.55
C ALA A 23 -21.11 -18.79 2.53
N VAL A 24 -21.62 -19.84 3.19
CA VAL A 24 -22.64 -19.71 4.25
C VAL A 24 -22.01 -19.13 5.52
N LYS A 25 -20.78 -19.57 5.84
CA LYS A 25 -20.03 -19.19 7.05
C LYS A 25 -18.98 -18.12 6.74
N ALA A 26 -18.60 -17.36 7.77
CA ALA A 26 -17.45 -16.47 7.67
C ALA A 26 -16.15 -17.28 7.49
N SER A 27 -15.24 -16.77 6.67
CA SER A 27 -13.87 -17.29 6.56
C SER A 27 -13.05 -16.94 7.79
N ALA A 28 -13.29 -15.76 8.38
CA ALA A 28 -12.68 -15.33 9.63
C ALA A 28 -13.52 -14.25 10.33
N ILE A 29 -13.30 -14.10 11.63
CA ILE A 29 -13.82 -13.03 12.47
C ILE A 29 -12.62 -12.49 13.25
N ARG A 30 -12.45 -11.17 13.28
CA ARG A 30 -11.31 -10.48 13.92
C ARG A 30 -11.80 -9.30 14.73
N ASP A 31 -11.01 -8.89 15.72
CA ASP A 31 -11.35 -7.74 16.56
C ASP A 31 -11.09 -6.42 15.83
N THR A 32 -10.09 -6.40 14.93
CA THR A 32 -9.72 -5.20 14.18
C THR A 32 -9.97 -5.34 12.68
N LYS A 33 -10.22 -4.19 12.04
CA LYS A 33 -10.32 -4.09 10.58
C LYS A 33 -9.05 -4.54 9.88
N ALA A 34 -7.89 -4.20 10.45
CA ALA A 34 -6.59 -4.48 9.86
C ALA A 34 -6.34 -5.99 9.73
N GLU A 35 -6.61 -6.75 10.78
CA GLU A 35 -6.48 -8.21 10.77
C GLU A 35 -7.47 -8.87 9.81
N ALA A 36 -8.71 -8.38 9.76
CA ALA A 36 -9.71 -8.88 8.82
C ALA A 36 -9.31 -8.62 7.36
N LEU A 37 -8.69 -7.47 7.09
CA LEU A 37 -8.15 -7.14 5.78
C LEU A 37 -6.99 -8.05 5.39
N ASP A 38 -6.03 -8.28 6.28
CA ASP A 38 -4.90 -9.18 6.03
C ASP A 38 -5.37 -10.59 5.64
N GLU A 39 -6.31 -11.16 6.41
CA GLU A 39 -6.88 -12.47 6.12
C GLU A 39 -7.64 -12.48 4.78
N ALA A 40 -8.46 -11.46 4.52
CA ALA A 40 -9.22 -11.36 3.29
C ALA A 40 -8.32 -11.29 2.04
N LYS A 41 -7.21 -10.54 2.13
CA LYS A 41 -6.21 -10.42 1.06
C LYS A 41 -5.49 -11.75 0.82
N LYS A 42 -5.06 -12.45 1.87
CA LYS A 42 -4.44 -13.78 1.75
C LYS A 42 -5.34 -14.75 1.01
N ILE A 43 -6.62 -14.80 1.39
CA ILE A 43 -7.62 -15.63 0.72
C ILE A 43 -7.82 -15.19 -0.75
N ALA A 44 -7.94 -13.89 -0.97
CA ALA A 44 -8.17 -13.32 -2.30
C ALA A 44 -7.00 -13.57 -3.26
N ARG A 45 -5.75 -13.45 -2.80
CA ARG A 45 -4.55 -13.72 -3.60
C ARG A 45 -4.48 -15.19 -4.01
N ASN A 46 -4.72 -16.09 -3.07
CA ASN A 46 -4.67 -17.53 -3.33
C ASN A 46 -5.79 -18.02 -4.27
N GLN A 47 -6.93 -17.33 -4.29
CA GLN A 47 -8.13 -17.76 -5.04
C GLN A 47 -8.50 -16.84 -6.20
N GLY A 48 -7.72 -15.78 -6.47
CA GLY A 48 -8.01 -14.79 -7.50
C GLY A 48 -9.35 -14.07 -7.29
N LEU A 49 -9.66 -13.67 -6.06
CA LEU A 49 -10.92 -12.99 -5.68
C LEU A 49 -10.72 -11.47 -5.56
N SER A 50 -11.80 -10.72 -5.75
CA SER A 50 -11.86 -9.31 -5.37
C SER A 50 -12.21 -9.17 -3.89
N VAL A 51 -11.60 -8.22 -3.17
CA VAL A 51 -11.94 -7.87 -1.79
C VAL A 51 -12.84 -6.65 -1.78
N ILE A 52 -14.02 -6.74 -1.17
CA ILE A 52 -14.90 -5.59 -0.92
C ILE A 52 -14.75 -5.20 0.55
N ILE A 53 -14.33 -3.97 0.81
CA ILE A 53 -14.03 -3.45 2.14
C ILE A 53 -15.13 -2.48 2.53
N HIS A 54 -15.80 -2.74 3.63
CA HIS A 54 -16.80 -1.85 4.20
C HIS A 54 -16.18 -0.91 5.25
N GLY A 55 -16.73 0.29 5.40
CA GLY A 55 -16.49 1.21 6.49
C GLY A 55 -17.13 0.73 7.79
N SER A 56 -16.81 1.36 8.91
CA SER A 56 -17.49 1.13 10.20
C SER A 56 -18.98 1.47 10.14
N ASP A 57 -19.39 2.30 9.18
CA ASP A 57 -20.78 2.63 8.87
C ASP A 57 -21.48 1.59 7.97
N GLY A 58 -20.79 0.49 7.63
CA GLY A 58 -21.30 -0.58 6.77
C GLY A 58 -21.33 -0.24 5.28
N ARG A 59 -20.97 0.98 4.86
CA ARG A 59 -20.91 1.35 3.44
C ARG A 59 -19.66 0.78 2.79
N ILE A 60 -19.70 0.53 1.48
CA ILE A 60 -18.50 0.12 0.74
C ILE A 60 -17.52 1.29 0.72
N GLN A 61 -16.35 1.09 1.32
CA GLN A 61 -15.27 2.05 1.33
C GLN A 61 -14.32 1.83 0.14
N ARG A 62 -14.03 0.56 -0.20
CA ARG A 62 -13.08 0.21 -1.25
C ARG A 62 -13.36 -1.17 -1.85
N THR A 63 -13.04 -1.35 -3.12
CA THR A 63 -12.95 -2.68 -3.74
C THR A 63 -11.52 -2.88 -4.28
N VAL A 64 -10.90 -3.99 -3.92
CA VAL A 64 -9.58 -4.44 -4.40
C VAL A 64 -9.81 -5.57 -5.38
N ARG A 65 -9.31 -5.48 -6.61
CA ARG A 65 -9.49 -6.54 -7.63
C ARG A 65 -8.32 -7.56 -7.62
N PRO A 66 -8.47 -8.76 -8.19
CA PRO A 66 -7.33 -9.64 -8.43
C PRO A 66 -6.31 -8.95 -9.34
N GLY A 67 -5.04 -8.91 -8.92
CA GLY A 67 -4.00 -8.13 -9.60
C GLY A 67 -4.08 -6.62 -9.34
N ASP A 68 -5.07 -6.16 -8.58
CA ASP A 68 -5.01 -4.86 -7.94
C ASP A 68 -3.99 -4.98 -6.81
N HIS A 69 -2.86 -4.33 -7.05
CA HIS A 69 -1.78 -4.03 -6.11
C HIS A 69 -2.24 -3.22 -4.88
N GLY A 70 -3.55 -3.06 -4.70
CA GLY A 70 -4.17 -2.51 -3.52
C GLY A 70 -3.93 -3.36 -2.29
N THR A 71 -2.77 -3.21 -1.67
CA THR A 71 -2.58 -2.77 -0.27
C THR A 71 -1.18 -3.06 0.29
N ASP A 72 -0.30 -3.75 -0.44
CA ASP A 72 1.12 -3.91 -0.04
C ASP A 72 2.05 -3.04 -0.92
N ASP A 73 1.54 -2.52 -2.03
CA ASP A 73 2.29 -1.73 -2.98
C ASP A 73 2.36 -0.26 -2.55
N CYS A 74 3.59 0.18 -2.25
CA CYS A 74 3.91 1.58 -2.15
C CYS A 74 3.53 2.25 -3.50
N PHE A 75 2.47 3.05 -3.54
CA PHE A 75 2.01 3.74 -4.76
C PHE A 75 3.15 4.45 -5.52
N ILE A 76 4.02 5.15 -4.79
CA ILE A 76 5.16 5.85 -5.37
C ILE A 76 6.19 4.86 -5.92
N THR A 77 6.53 3.80 -5.17
CA THR A 77 7.58 2.87 -5.60
C THR A 77 7.11 2.01 -6.77
N THR A 78 5.85 1.56 -6.77
CA THR A 78 5.25 0.83 -7.88
C THR A 78 5.18 1.70 -9.12
N ALA A 79 4.83 2.99 -8.98
CA ALA A 79 4.86 3.93 -10.09
C ALA A 79 6.29 4.11 -10.64
N CYS A 80 7.31 4.21 -9.78
CA CYS A 80 8.72 4.25 -10.20
C CYS A 80 9.13 2.97 -10.97
N VAL A 81 8.81 1.78 -10.47
CA VAL A 81 9.15 0.50 -11.15
C VAL A 81 8.53 0.44 -12.53
N GLN A 82 7.23 0.69 -12.61
CA GLN A 82 6.48 0.67 -13.86
C GLN A 82 7.05 1.69 -14.84
N TYR A 83 7.44 2.87 -14.35
CA TYR A 83 8.04 3.91 -15.18
C TYR A 83 9.42 3.52 -15.72
N HIS A 84 10.28 2.95 -14.88
CA HIS A 84 11.63 2.52 -15.27
C HIS A 84 11.66 1.15 -15.99
N GLY A 85 10.51 0.48 -16.16
CA GLY A 85 10.44 -0.85 -16.73
C GLY A 85 11.17 -1.92 -15.92
N LEU A 86 11.35 -1.68 -14.61
CA LEU A 86 11.96 -2.62 -13.68
C LEU A 86 10.93 -3.67 -13.26
N THR A 87 11.40 -4.75 -12.63
CA THR A 87 10.49 -5.69 -11.97
C THR A 87 10.09 -5.15 -10.59
N ASP A 88 8.87 -5.46 -10.15
CA ASP A 88 8.35 -5.04 -8.84
C ASP A 88 9.20 -5.58 -7.66
N ASP A 89 10.06 -6.57 -7.91
CA ASP A 89 10.95 -7.22 -6.94
C ASP A 89 12.38 -6.65 -6.94
N CYS A 90 12.62 -5.45 -7.51
CA CYS A 90 13.96 -4.89 -7.47
C CYS A 90 14.45 -4.71 -6.02
N LYS A 91 15.75 -4.90 -5.81
CA LYS A 91 16.38 -5.02 -4.49
C LYS A 91 16.06 -3.81 -3.61
N GLU A 92 16.14 -2.62 -4.20
CA GLU A 92 15.90 -1.34 -3.56
C GLU A 92 14.48 -1.23 -3.00
N LEU A 93 13.48 -1.71 -3.72
CA LEU A 93 12.09 -1.57 -3.31
C LEU A 93 11.62 -2.68 -2.40
N THR A 94 12.17 -3.87 -2.56
CA THR A 94 11.99 -4.95 -1.59
C THR A 94 12.54 -4.53 -0.23
N LEU A 95 13.72 -3.89 -0.21
CA LEU A 95 14.33 -3.38 1.02
C LEU A 95 13.49 -2.26 1.65
N LEU A 96 13.03 -1.28 0.87
CA LEU A 96 12.19 -0.19 1.38
C LEU A 96 10.82 -0.67 1.87
N ARG A 97 10.18 -1.63 1.16
CA ARG A 97 8.94 -2.26 1.62
C ARG A 97 9.16 -2.98 2.95
N ALA A 98 10.19 -3.81 3.05
CA ALA A 98 10.52 -4.51 4.28
C ALA A 98 10.85 -3.54 5.42
N TYR A 99 11.54 -2.44 5.13
CA TYR A 99 11.83 -1.40 6.11
C TYR A 99 10.57 -0.68 6.58
N ARG A 100 9.67 -0.30 5.65
CA ARG A 100 8.36 0.28 5.98
C ARG A 100 7.54 -0.67 6.86
N ASP A 101 7.41 -1.92 6.42
CA ASP A 101 6.50 -2.90 7.02
C ASP A 101 7.00 -3.39 8.39
N ASN A 102 8.32 -3.43 8.62
CA ASN A 102 8.88 -3.91 9.89
C ASN A 102 9.33 -2.78 10.84
N HIS A 103 9.97 -1.73 10.32
CA HIS A 103 10.53 -0.65 11.16
C HIS A 103 9.59 0.54 11.33
N LEU A 104 8.98 1.04 10.26
CA LEU A 104 8.07 2.19 10.39
C LEU A 104 6.76 1.77 11.05
N ALA A 105 6.18 0.64 10.66
CA ALA A 105 4.91 0.16 11.22
C ALA A 105 4.99 -0.24 12.71
N SER A 106 6.18 -0.51 13.25
CA SER A 106 6.37 -0.83 14.67
C SER A 106 6.50 0.39 15.58
N THR A 107 6.44 1.61 15.02
CA THR A 107 6.49 2.87 15.77
C THR A 107 5.19 3.67 15.59
N PRO A 108 4.66 4.34 16.63
CA PRO A 108 3.47 5.19 16.50
C PRO A 108 3.65 6.30 15.45
N THR A 109 4.81 6.95 15.43
CA THR A 109 5.15 7.99 14.44
C THR A 109 5.28 7.43 13.02
N GLY A 110 5.82 6.22 12.87
CA GLY A 110 5.92 5.58 11.56
C GLY A 110 4.56 5.11 11.02
N LEU A 111 3.64 4.68 11.89
CA LEU A 111 2.26 4.37 11.53
C LEU A 111 1.51 5.61 11.01
N GLU A 112 1.66 6.76 11.65
CA GLU A 112 1.08 8.02 11.17
C GLU A 112 1.62 8.42 9.79
N LEU A 113 2.94 8.33 9.61
CA LEU A 113 3.60 8.60 8.32
C LEU A 113 3.13 7.65 7.22
N ILE A 114 2.97 6.36 7.55
CA ILE A 114 2.44 5.36 6.63
C ILE A 114 1.00 5.73 6.24
N ASN A 115 0.13 6.04 7.20
CA ASN A 115 -1.26 6.40 6.92
C ASN A 115 -1.34 7.63 6.00
N GLU A 116 -0.61 8.69 6.32
CA GLU A 116 -0.57 9.91 5.52
C GLU A 116 -0.05 9.62 4.09
N TYR A 117 0.98 8.79 3.98
CA TYR A 117 1.50 8.32 2.69
C TYR A 117 0.42 7.57 1.89
N TYR A 118 -0.30 6.63 2.49
CA TYR A 118 -1.32 5.84 1.79
C TYR A 118 -2.53 6.67 1.35
N GLU A 119 -2.86 7.75 2.08
CA GLU A 119 -3.91 8.69 1.68
C GLU A 119 -3.50 9.58 0.50
N ARG A 120 -2.25 10.09 0.52
CA ARG A 120 -1.80 11.10 -0.45
C ARG A 120 -1.16 10.50 -1.70
N ALA A 121 -0.46 9.38 -1.58
CA ALA A 121 0.36 8.84 -2.66
C ALA A 121 -0.41 8.48 -3.96
N PRO A 122 -1.68 7.98 -3.94
CA PRO A 122 -2.44 7.78 -5.16
C PRO A 122 -2.66 9.06 -5.97
N LEU A 123 -3.01 10.15 -5.27
CA LEU A 123 -3.24 11.47 -5.87
C LEU A 123 -1.94 12.04 -6.42
N LEU A 124 -0.86 11.94 -5.65
CA LEU A 124 0.47 12.40 -6.08
C LEU A 124 0.94 11.70 -7.35
N VAL A 125 0.80 10.37 -7.43
CA VAL A 125 1.14 9.58 -8.62
C VAL A 125 0.27 9.98 -9.81
N GLN A 126 -1.04 10.16 -9.59
CA GLN A 126 -1.96 10.59 -10.64
C GLN A 126 -1.54 11.94 -11.23
N GLN A 127 -1.24 12.93 -10.39
CA GLN A 127 -0.83 14.25 -10.83
C GLN A 127 0.57 14.24 -11.47
N LEU A 128 1.50 13.45 -10.92
CA LEU A 128 2.84 13.30 -11.50
C LEU A 128 2.79 12.66 -12.89
N ASN A 129 1.89 11.70 -13.12
CA ASN A 129 1.70 11.10 -14.44
C ASN A 129 1.17 12.07 -15.51
N GLN A 130 0.52 13.16 -15.09
CA GLN A 130 -0.01 14.22 -15.97
C GLN A 130 1.02 15.31 -16.30
N ARG A 131 2.17 15.32 -15.61
CA ARG A 131 3.27 16.27 -15.85
C ARG A 131 4.02 15.93 -17.15
N VAL A 132 4.50 16.96 -17.84
CA VAL A 132 5.33 16.82 -19.05
C VAL A 132 6.75 16.34 -18.69
N ASP A 133 7.26 16.82 -17.56
CA ASP A 133 8.56 16.53 -16.98
C ASP A 133 8.57 15.29 -16.06
N ARG A 134 7.50 14.47 -16.08
CA ARG A 134 7.34 13.27 -15.24
C ARG A 134 8.55 12.34 -15.27
N LYS A 135 9.28 12.28 -16.39
CA LYS A 135 10.50 11.49 -16.53
C LYS A 135 11.55 11.89 -15.49
N THR A 136 11.92 13.17 -15.51
CA THR A 136 12.92 13.75 -14.61
C THR A 136 12.48 13.60 -13.16
N LEU A 137 11.18 13.75 -12.90
CA LEU A 137 10.62 13.59 -11.56
C LEU A 137 10.71 12.15 -11.05
N TYR A 138 10.40 11.16 -11.89
CA TYR A 138 10.58 9.75 -11.53
C TYR A 138 12.05 9.38 -11.35
N ASP A 139 12.94 9.89 -12.20
CA ASP A 139 14.39 9.68 -12.09
C ASP A 139 14.92 10.24 -10.75
N GLU A 140 14.54 11.46 -10.37
CA GLU A 140 14.95 12.09 -9.11
C GLU A 140 14.36 11.37 -7.89
N LEU A 141 13.10 10.97 -7.97
CA LEU A 141 12.43 10.19 -6.92
C LEU A 141 13.14 8.85 -6.69
N PHE A 142 13.55 8.19 -7.78
CA PHE A 142 14.26 6.92 -7.73
C PHE A 142 15.68 7.06 -7.17
N GLU A 143 16.39 8.16 -7.43
CA GLU A 143 17.69 8.45 -6.78
C GLU A 143 17.55 8.68 -5.27
N ARG A 144 16.51 9.41 -4.83
CA ARG A 144 16.23 9.62 -3.40
C ARG A 144 15.91 8.31 -2.68
N ILE A 145 15.11 7.46 -3.31
CA ILE A 145 14.81 6.09 -2.85
C ILE A 145 16.11 5.29 -2.71
N ARG A 146 17.00 5.31 -3.71
CA ARG A 146 18.30 4.64 -3.65
C ARG A 146 19.20 5.16 -2.53
N ALA A 147 19.18 6.47 -2.25
CA ALA A 147 19.91 7.05 -1.14
C ALA A 147 19.39 6.53 0.22
N ALA A 148 18.07 6.45 0.39
CA ALA A 148 17.46 5.87 1.59
C ALA A 148 17.83 4.38 1.76
N CYS A 149 17.81 3.59 0.69
CA CYS A 149 18.24 2.19 0.71
C CYS A 149 19.67 2.02 1.21
N LYS A 150 20.60 2.85 0.70
CA LYS A 150 22.00 2.82 1.15
C LYS A 150 22.13 3.12 2.65
N LEU A 151 21.34 4.07 3.18
CA LEU A 151 21.34 4.38 4.61
C LEU A 151 20.87 3.19 5.46
N ILE A 152 19.85 2.46 4.99
CA ILE A 152 19.37 1.23 5.64
C ILE A 152 20.48 0.18 5.65
N GLU A 153 21.11 -0.07 4.49
CA GLU A 153 22.19 -1.06 4.36
C GLU A 153 23.41 -0.71 5.24
N CYS A 154 23.70 0.58 5.41
CA CYS A 154 24.77 1.06 6.30
C CYS A 154 24.39 1.06 7.79
N GLY A 155 23.22 0.53 8.17
CA GLY A 155 22.79 0.45 9.58
C GLY A 155 22.34 1.79 10.18
N HIS A 156 21.90 2.74 9.36
CA HIS A 156 21.41 4.06 9.80
C HIS A 156 19.89 4.23 9.50
N PRO A 157 19.01 3.42 10.13
CA PRO A 157 17.58 3.43 9.84
C PRO A 157 16.91 4.78 10.12
N GLU A 158 17.27 5.47 11.20
CA GLU A 158 16.69 6.78 11.52
C GLU A 158 16.91 7.83 10.41
N ARG A 159 18.11 7.83 9.81
CA ARG A 159 18.41 8.72 8.68
C ARG A 159 17.63 8.31 7.44
N ALA A 160 17.45 7.02 7.21
CA ALA A 160 16.63 6.53 6.10
C ALA A 160 15.15 6.95 6.24
N THR A 161 14.61 6.95 7.47
CA THR A 161 13.25 7.44 7.75
C THR A 161 13.12 8.94 7.42
N VAL A 162 14.12 9.75 7.77
CA VAL A 162 14.14 11.18 7.43
C VAL A 162 14.17 11.38 5.92
N GLU A 163 15.02 10.65 5.20
CA GLU A 163 15.09 10.73 3.73
C GLU A 163 13.78 10.29 3.07
N TYR A 164 13.15 9.23 3.57
CA TYR A 164 11.85 8.78 3.08
C TYR A 164 10.78 9.86 3.26
N LYS A 165 10.71 10.48 4.45
CA LYS A 165 9.79 11.60 4.72
C LYS A 165 10.07 12.79 3.79
N ASN A 166 11.34 13.15 3.61
CA ASN A 166 11.75 14.24 2.73
C ASN A 166 11.37 13.98 1.27
N ALA A 167 11.46 12.75 0.79
CA ALA A 167 11.04 12.38 -0.55
C ALA A 167 9.53 12.58 -0.75
N VAL A 168 8.71 12.20 0.23
CA VAL A 168 7.25 12.41 0.17
C VAL A 168 6.88 13.89 0.24
N VAL A 169 7.52 14.66 1.14
CA VAL A 169 7.32 16.11 1.26
C VAL A 169 7.74 16.84 -0.01
N TRP A 170 8.89 16.47 -0.59
CA TRP A 170 9.36 17.01 -1.86
C TRP A 170 8.36 16.73 -2.98
N LEU A 171 7.88 15.50 -3.10
CA LEU A 171 6.87 15.13 -4.09
C LEU A 171 5.60 15.97 -3.93
N HIS A 172 5.17 16.17 -2.69
CA HIS A 172 4.02 17.02 -2.39
C HIS A 172 4.25 18.48 -2.79
N SER A 173 5.43 19.04 -2.52
CA SER A 173 5.76 20.43 -2.89
C SER A 173 5.77 20.69 -4.39
N LEU A 174 5.99 19.65 -5.18
CA LEU A 174 6.01 19.73 -6.64
C LEU A 174 4.63 19.54 -7.27
N VAL A 175 3.68 19.03 -6.53
CA VAL A 175 2.40 18.53 -7.06
C VAL A 175 1.20 19.24 -6.44
N GLY A 176 1.39 19.91 -5.30
CA GLY A 176 0.44 20.82 -4.65
C GLY A 176 0.40 22.22 -5.25
#